data_AF-A0A932MXQ8-F1
#
_entry.id   AF-A0A932MXQ8-F1
#
_cell.length_a   1.000
_cell.length_b   1.000
_cell.length_c   1.000
_cell.angle_alpha   90.00
_cell.angle_beta   90.00
_cell.angle_gamma   90.00
#
_symmetry.space_group_name_H-M   'P 1'
#
loop_
_entity.id
_entity.type
_entity.pdbx_description
1 polymer ?
#
loop_
_entity_poly.entity_id
_entity_poly.type
_entity_poly.pdbx_seq_one_letter_code
_entity_poly.pdbx_strand_id
1 'polypeptide(L)'
;MASRWASRSWSGTPAGAETTRLTYTLELLGRGEVVLTALRPDGTEVRDSELKRLQAELHPLDRAIARELVQAGSGGRMPDATLARLLPLLAERRVRLGGEQLAFSERALTPRLRISESGLGGALVTLGLADQDETWLDLSAGRLVAGSQAFFLRGHRVRPVSAPQPWELGAWARNPSRELKPDFTVAERDRLVAELKRAGVPESDLSVLAVRRAPPHRFVVRMLPPAEEGVRLTLEADYDGVRVLVTGSKVASPYLMGTRTAPMSGIIERDLGVENEARSILLRLGFRFDTTTQGYIA
;
A
#
# COMPACT_ATOMS: atom_id res chain seq x y z
N MET A 1 -16.37 17.67 12.18
CA MET A 1 -17.39 18.19 11.24
C MET A 1 -17.91 17.02 10.41
N ALA A 2 -18.99 16.38 10.85
CA ALA A 2 -19.64 15.29 10.13
C ALA A 2 -20.56 15.90 9.06
N SER A 3 -20.21 15.71 7.79
CA SER A 3 -21.02 16.21 6.67
C SER A 3 -22.25 15.31 6.52
N ARG A 4 -23.41 15.87 6.85
CA ARG A 4 -24.73 15.27 6.66
C ARG A 4 -24.97 15.02 5.18
N TRP A 5 -25.13 13.76 4.81
CA TRP A 5 -25.67 13.36 3.51
C TRP A 5 -27.15 13.75 3.47
N ALA A 6 -27.44 14.91 2.88
CA ALA A 6 -28.80 15.35 2.62
C ALA A 6 -29.39 14.49 1.50
N SER A 7 -30.28 13.58 1.85
CA SER A 7 -31.14 12.84 0.94
C SER A 7 -32.05 13.80 0.17
N ARG A 8 -31.65 14.19 -1.04
CA ARG A 8 -32.58 14.81 -1.99
C ARG A 8 -33.46 13.73 -2.60
N SER A 9 -34.66 13.57 -2.07
CA SER A 9 -35.70 12.72 -2.67
C SER A 9 -36.20 13.37 -3.97
N TRP A 10 -35.82 12.79 -5.10
CA TRP A 10 -36.40 13.14 -6.39
C TRP A 10 -37.75 12.43 -6.52
N SER A 11 -38.85 13.12 -6.19
CA SER A 11 -40.21 12.61 -6.38
C SER A 11 -40.75 13.11 -7.72
N GLY A 12 -40.63 12.27 -8.75
CA GLY A 12 -41.17 12.54 -10.07
C GLY A 12 -41.23 11.26 -10.89
N THR A 13 -42.01 10.27 -10.43
CA THR A 13 -42.34 9.09 -11.23
C THR A 13 -43.75 9.27 -11.79
N PRO A 14 -43.97 9.13 -13.11
CA PRO A 14 -45.32 9.06 -13.68
C PRO A 14 -46.07 7.88 -13.07
N ALA A 15 -47.30 8.11 -12.63
CA ALA A 15 -48.17 7.06 -12.11
C ALA A 15 -48.48 6.05 -13.22
N GLY A 16 -48.09 4.78 -13.03
CA GLY A 16 -48.54 3.65 -13.85
C GLY A 16 -47.46 2.79 -14.52
N ALA A 17 -46.18 3.20 -14.54
CA ALA A 17 -45.10 2.35 -15.03
C ALA A 17 -44.51 1.51 -13.89
N GLU A 18 -44.71 0.19 -13.91
CA GLU A 18 -43.96 -0.72 -13.05
C GLU A 18 -42.47 -0.54 -13.35
N THR A 19 -41.74 0.01 -12.39
CA THR A 19 -40.29 0.21 -12.54
C THR A 19 -39.60 -1.13 -12.33
N THR A 20 -38.92 -1.60 -13.37
CA THR A 20 -38.14 -2.84 -13.29
C THR A 20 -36.94 -2.62 -12.38
N ARG A 21 -36.81 -3.46 -11.35
CA ARG A 21 -35.66 -3.49 -10.44
C ARG A 21 -34.79 -4.69 -10.78
N LEU A 22 -33.49 -4.46 -10.85
CA LEU A 22 -32.51 -5.50 -11.14
C LEU A 22 -31.84 -5.98 -9.85
N THR A 23 -31.34 -7.20 -9.89
CA THR A 23 -30.35 -7.72 -8.94
C THR A 23 -29.04 -7.90 -9.67
N TYR A 24 -27.93 -8.01 -8.94
CA TYR A 24 -26.61 -8.10 -9.58
C TYR A 24 -25.76 -9.22 -8.97
N THR A 25 -24.89 -9.80 -9.78
CA THR A 25 -23.81 -10.66 -9.32
C THR A 25 -22.48 -10.03 -9.69
N LEU A 26 -21.56 -10.01 -8.74
CA LEU A 26 -20.22 -9.51 -8.90
C LEU A 26 -19.25 -10.70 -8.88
N GLU A 27 -18.38 -10.77 -9.88
CA GLU A 27 -17.28 -11.72 -9.95
C GLU A 27 -15.96 -10.94 -10.02
N LEU A 28 -15.03 -11.32 -9.13
CA LEU A 28 -13.71 -10.72 -9.09
C LEU A 28 -12.77 -11.57 -9.96
N LEU A 29 -12.42 -11.05 -11.15
CA LEU A 29 -11.43 -11.70 -12.02
C LEU A 29 -10.00 -11.39 -11.56
N GLY A 30 -9.01 -12.08 -12.14
CA GLY A 30 -7.61 -11.79 -11.87
C GLY A 30 -7.20 -10.36 -12.28
N ARG A 31 -6.23 -9.79 -11.55
CA ARG A 31 -5.49 -8.54 -11.88
C ARG A 31 -6.35 -7.34 -12.34
N GLY A 32 -7.26 -6.87 -11.48
CA GLY A 32 -7.86 -5.52 -11.64
C GLY A 32 -9.09 -5.45 -12.56
N GLU A 33 -9.58 -6.59 -13.04
CA GLU A 33 -10.86 -6.70 -13.76
C GLU A 33 -11.94 -7.35 -12.90
N VAL A 34 -13.19 -6.92 -13.08
CA VAL A 34 -14.37 -7.53 -12.46
C VAL A 34 -15.47 -7.69 -13.49
N VAL A 35 -16.37 -8.64 -13.27
CA VAL A 35 -17.61 -8.80 -14.04
C VAL A 35 -18.78 -8.46 -13.13
N LEU A 36 -19.64 -7.57 -13.59
CA LEU A 36 -20.91 -7.27 -12.94
C LEU A 36 -22.05 -7.68 -13.88
N THR A 37 -22.80 -8.70 -13.49
CA THR A 37 -23.92 -9.23 -14.28
C THR A 37 -25.22 -8.71 -13.69
N ALA A 38 -26.08 -8.14 -14.54
CA ALA A 38 -27.42 -7.74 -14.16
C ALA A 38 -28.40 -8.89 -14.35
N LEU A 39 -29.27 -9.10 -13.37
CA LEU A 39 -30.27 -10.16 -13.36
C LEU A 39 -31.67 -9.58 -13.13
N ARG A 40 -32.67 -10.17 -13.80
CA ARG A 40 -34.08 -9.95 -13.49
C ARG A 40 -34.46 -10.54 -12.13
N PRO A 41 -35.64 -10.19 -11.58
CA PRO A 41 -36.15 -10.79 -10.34
C PRO A 41 -36.28 -12.33 -10.39
N ASP A 42 -36.50 -12.89 -11.57
CA ASP A 42 -36.56 -14.35 -11.81
C ASP A 42 -35.18 -15.02 -11.94
N GLY A 43 -34.10 -14.25 -11.85
CA GLY A 43 -32.71 -14.73 -11.95
C GLY A 43 -32.16 -14.82 -13.37
N THR A 44 -32.93 -14.45 -14.40
CA THR A 44 -32.42 -14.45 -15.79
C THR A 44 -31.44 -13.30 -16.02
N GLU A 45 -30.34 -13.60 -16.71
CA GLU A 45 -29.33 -12.60 -17.07
C GLU A 45 -29.84 -11.60 -18.11
N VAL A 46 -29.59 -10.32 -17.85
CA VAL A 46 -29.93 -9.21 -18.75
C VAL A 46 -28.70 -8.81 -19.54
N ARG A 47 -28.70 -9.09 -20.83
CA ARG A 47 -27.59 -8.75 -21.75
C ARG A 47 -27.54 -7.25 -22.06
N ASP A 48 -26.41 -6.77 -22.55
CA ASP A 48 -26.19 -5.34 -22.83
C ASP A 48 -27.22 -4.71 -23.80
N SER A 49 -27.63 -5.45 -24.84
CA SER A 49 -28.67 -5.00 -25.78
C SER A 49 -30.02 -4.83 -25.10
N GLU A 50 -30.33 -5.69 -24.14
CA GLU A 50 -31.55 -5.64 -23.36
C GLU A 50 -31.50 -4.54 -22.30
N LEU A 51 -30.36 -4.36 -21.62
CA LEU A 51 -30.13 -3.23 -20.71
C LEU A 51 -30.34 -1.88 -21.42
N LYS A 52 -29.88 -1.75 -22.67
CA LYS A 52 -30.11 -0.55 -23.51
C LYS A 52 -31.60 -0.33 -23.77
N ARG A 53 -32.34 -1.39 -24.12
CA ARG A 53 -33.78 -1.32 -24.38
C ARG A 53 -34.59 -0.95 -23.13
N LEU A 54 -34.24 -1.53 -21.98
CA LEU A 54 -34.97 -1.36 -20.73
C LEU A 54 -34.69 -0.02 -20.02
N GLN A 55 -33.75 0.82 -20.49
CA GLN A 55 -33.32 2.02 -19.74
C GLN A 55 -34.48 2.91 -19.25
N ALA A 56 -35.52 3.11 -20.07
CA ALA A 56 -36.66 3.94 -19.71
C ALA A 56 -37.52 3.33 -18.58
N GLU A 57 -37.56 2.01 -18.49
CA GLU A 57 -38.38 1.21 -17.57
C GLU A 57 -37.63 0.85 -16.28
N LEU A 58 -36.30 0.95 -16.29
CA LEU A 58 -35.48 0.72 -15.11
C LEU A 58 -35.68 1.79 -14.05
N HIS A 59 -35.66 1.37 -12.79
CA HIS A 59 -35.53 2.27 -11.65
C HIS A 59 -34.33 3.22 -11.83
N PRO A 60 -34.39 4.50 -11.40
CA PRO A 60 -33.34 5.49 -11.65
C PRO A 60 -31.92 5.04 -11.27
N LEU A 61 -31.77 4.35 -10.14
CA LEU A 61 -30.48 3.78 -9.70
C LEU A 61 -29.99 2.66 -10.63
N ASP A 62 -30.87 1.76 -11.06
CA ASP A 62 -30.52 0.68 -12.00
C ASP A 62 -30.19 1.26 -13.39
N ARG A 63 -30.83 2.36 -13.79
CA ARG A 63 -30.46 3.12 -14.99
C ARG A 63 -29.05 3.74 -14.89
N ALA A 64 -28.62 4.15 -13.70
CA ALA A 64 -27.26 4.65 -13.49
C ALA A 64 -26.24 3.51 -13.61
N ILE A 65 -26.48 2.37 -12.95
CA ILE A 65 -25.62 1.18 -13.03
C ILE A 65 -25.56 0.64 -14.48
N ALA A 66 -26.72 0.50 -15.15
CA ALA A 66 -26.79 0.00 -16.51
C ALA A 66 -26.04 0.88 -17.51
N ARG A 67 -26.02 2.20 -17.33
CA ARG A 67 -25.22 3.11 -18.17
C ARG A 67 -23.73 2.82 -18.05
N GLU A 68 -23.25 2.60 -16.83
CA GLU A 68 -21.85 2.27 -16.57
C GLU A 68 -21.48 0.88 -17.11
N LEU A 69 -22.36 -0.11 -16.93
CA LEU A 69 -22.22 -1.45 -17.52
C LEU A 69 -22.08 -1.40 -19.04
N VAL A 70 -22.99 -0.68 -19.70
CA VAL A 70 -22.97 -0.53 -21.17
C VAL A 70 -21.72 0.22 -21.66
N GLN A 71 -21.20 1.16 -20.87
CA GLN A 71 -19.98 1.90 -21.21
C GLN A 71 -18.70 1.08 -20.98
N ALA A 72 -18.70 0.17 -20.01
CA ALA A 72 -17.52 -0.62 -19.65
C ALA A 72 -17.15 -1.68 -20.70
N GLY A 73 -18.09 -2.06 -21.58
CA GLY A 73 -17.85 -2.99 -22.67
C GLY A 73 -18.76 -4.22 -22.60
N SER A 74 -18.51 -5.20 -23.45
CA SER A 74 -19.37 -6.38 -23.58
C SER A 74 -19.30 -7.29 -22.36
N GLY A 75 -20.45 -7.68 -21.82
CA GLY A 75 -20.56 -8.71 -20.78
C GLY A 75 -20.22 -8.22 -19.38
N GLY A 76 -20.41 -6.93 -19.10
CA GLY A 76 -20.29 -6.38 -17.75
C GLY A 76 -18.87 -6.37 -17.16
N ARG A 77 -17.85 -6.63 -17.98
CA ARG A 77 -16.43 -6.51 -17.59
C ARG A 77 -16.07 -5.04 -17.40
N MET A 78 -15.39 -4.73 -16.29
CA MET A 78 -14.96 -3.37 -15.98
C MET A 78 -13.69 -3.34 -15.14
N PRO A 79 -12.91 -2.25 -15.19
CA PRO A 79 -11.76 -2.05 -14.31
C PRO A 79 -12.18 -1.70 -12.88
N ASP A 80 -11.28 -1.92 -11.93
CA ASP A 80 -11.48 -1.55 -10.52
C ASP A 80 -11.92 -0.09 -10.31
N ALA A 81 -11.42 0.85 -11.12
CA ALA A 81 -11.81 2.25 -11.00
C ALA A 81 -13.31 2.49 -11.30
N THR A 82 -13.88 1.72 -12.23
CA THR A 82 -15.32 1.77 -12.53
C THR A 82 -16.12 1.09 -11.43
N LEU A 83 -15.66 -0.07 -10.93
CA LEU A 83 -16.30 -0.72 -9.79
C LEU A 83 -16.31 0.18 -8.55
N ALA A 84 -15.21 0.87 -8.23
CA ALA A 84 -15.13 1.80 -7.12
C ALA A 84 -16.24 2.87 -7.17
N ARG A 85 -16.56 3.38 -8.38
CA ARG A 85 -17.64 4.35 -8.60
C ARG A 85 -19.02 3.73 -8.43
N LEU A 86 -19.18 2.46 -8.79
CA LEU A 86 -20.46 1.74 -8.73
C LEU A 86 -20.79 1.20 -7.34
N LEU A 87 -19.80 0.88 -6.50
CA LEU A 87 -20.01 0.25 -5.19
C LEU A 87 -21.02 0.98 -4.28
N PRO A 88 -21.04 2.33 -4.18
CA PRO A 88 -22.07 3.03 -3.43
C PRO A 88 -23.50 2.81 -3.97
N LEU A 89 -23.65 2.75 -5.29
CA LEU A 89 -24.96 2.47 -5.92
C LEU A 89 -25.37 1.02 -5.68
N LEU A 90 -24.41 0.11 -5.74
CA LEU A 90 -24.59 -1.31 -5.49
C LEU A 90 -24.95 -1.61 -4.02
N ALA A 91 -24.56 -0.75 -3.07
CA ALA A 91 -24.95 -0.87 -1.67
C ALA A 91 -26.47 -0.78 -1.47
N GLU A 92 -27.16 -0.04 -2.34
CA GLU A 92 -28.62 0.12 -2.36
C GLU A 92 -29.33 -1.01 -3.12
N ARG A 93 -28.61 -2.10 -3.45
CA ARG A 93 -29.10 -3.20 -4.26
C ARG A 93 -28.76 -4.57 -3.68
N ARG A 94 -29.52 -5.57 -4.13
CA ARG A 94 -29.19 -6.97 -3.90
C ARG A 94 -28.07 -7.36 -4.85
N VAL A 95 -26.86 -7.41 -4.33
CA VAL A 95 -25.64 -7.73 -5.06
C VAL A 95 -24.99 -8.91 -4.38
N ARG A 96 -24.68 -9.95 -5.15
CA ARG A 96 -24.02 -11.15 -4.63
C ARG A 96 -22.59 -11.25 -5.11
N LEU A 97 -21.68 -11.67 -4.24
CA LEU A 97 -20.29 -12.01 -4.56
C LEU A 97 -20.01 -13.41 -4.04
N GLY A 98 -19.65 -14.34 -4.93
CA GLY A 98 -19.49 -15.75 -4.56
C GLY A 98 -20.76 -16.39 -3.99
N GLY A 99 -21.94 -15.93 -4.43
CA GLY A 99 -23.24 -16.42 -3.95
C GLY A 99 -23.77 -15.73 -2.68
N GLU A 100 -22.92 -15.04 -1.93
CA GLU A 100 -23.30 -14.34 -0.70
C GLU A 100 -23.65 -12.88 -0.98
N GLN A 101 -24.61 -12.33 -0.25
CA GLN A 101 -24.99 -10.91 -0.39
C GLN A 101 -23.86 -10.01 0.12
N LEU A 102 -23.49 -9.00 -0.68
CA LEU A 102 -22.51 -8.00 -0.28
C LEU A 102 -22.97 -7.26 0.98
N ALA A 103 -22.07 -7.20 1.97
CA ALA A 103 -22.28 -6.51 3.23
C ALA A 103 -21.34 -5.30 3.33
N PHE A 104 -21.91 -4.09 3.34
CA PHE A 104 -21.16 -2.85 3.44
C PHE A 104 -20.94 -2.48 4.90
N SER A 105 -19.69 -2.19 5.25
CA SER A 105 -19.30 -1.67 6.56
C SER A 105 -19.30 -0.14 6.54
N GLU A 106 -19.81 0.48 7.59
CA GLU A 106 -19.67 1.93 7.80
C GLU A 106 -18.28 2.31 8.32
N ARG A 107 -17.57 1.36 8.94
CA ARG A 107 -16.22 1.59 9.47
C ARG A 107 -15.18 1.57 8.35
N ALA A 108 -14.64 2.75 8.07
CA ALA A 108 -13.57 2.94 7.11
C ALA A 108 -12.25 2.32 7.60
N LEU A 109 -11.47 1.85 6.65
CA LEU A 109 -10.09 1.41 6.82
C LEU A 109 -9.13 2.56 6.53
N THR A 110 -8.01 2.58 7.22
CA THR A 110 -6.93 3.55 7.01
C THR A 110 -5.75 2.85 6.35
N PRO A 111 -5.16 3.38 5.27
CA PRO A 111 -3.91 2.87 4.71
C PRO A 111 -2.77 2.96 5.71
N ARG A 112 -2.00 1.89 5.86
CA ARG A 112 -0.88 1.79 6.80
C ARG A 112 0.36 1.24 6.14
N LEU A 113 1.51 1.52 6.75
CA LEU A 113 2.81 1.09 6.26
C LEU A 113 3.45 0.09 7.21
N ARG A 114 4.04 -0.96 6.65
CA ARG A 114 5.01 -1.82 7.34
C ARG A 114 6.32 -1.82 6.58
N ILE A 115 7.41 -1.84 7.33
CA ILE A 115 8.76 -1.98 6.79
C ILE A 115 9.35 -3.25 7.39
N SER A 116 9.96 -4.08 6.55
CA SER A 116 10.64 -5.30 6.95
C SER A 116 11.97 -5.43 6.23
N GLU A 117 12.84 -6.34 6.66
CA GLU A 117 14.09 -6.63 5.96
C GLU A 117 13.80 -7.30 4.61
N SER A 118 14.46 -6.83 3.55
CA SER A 118 14.48 -7.56 2.28
C SER A 118 15.58 -8.62 2.29
N GLY A 119 15.35 -9.75 1.63
CA GLY A 119 16.35 -10.80 1.43
C GLY A 119 17.60 -10.35 0.65
N LEU A 120 17.57 -9.19 -0.01
CA LEU A 120 18.71 -8.61 -0.75
C LEU A 120 19.46 -7.52 0.03
N GLY A 121 19.27 -7.43 1.35
CA GLY A 121 19.97 -6.45 2.19
C GLY A 121 19.42 -5.02 2.10
N GLY A 122 18.22 -4.86 1.53
CA GLY A 122 17.43 -3.63 1.54
C GLY A 122 16.26 -3.68 2.53
N ALA A 123 15.25 -2.85 2.31
CA ALA A 123 13.97 -2.93 3.04
C ALA A 123 12.81 -3.25 2.10
N LEU A 124 11.86 -4.02 2.59
CA LEU A 124 10.58 -4.23 1.95
C LEU A 124 9.53 -3.35 2.62
N VAL A 125 9.02 -2.39 1.85
CA VAL A 125 7.89 -1.54 2.26
C VAL A 125 6.61 -2.18 1.77
N THR A 126 5.71 -2.51 2.68
CA THR A 126 4.40 -3.10 2.36
C THR A 126 3.29 -2.16 2.80
N LEU A 127 2.39 -1.83 1.86
CA LEU A 127 1.14 -1.15 2.17
C LEU A 127 0.10 -2.18 2.62
N GLY A 128 -0.56 -1.86 3.73
CA GLY A 128 -1.72 -2.58 4.23
C GLY A 128 -2.84 -1.62 4.59
N LEU A 129 -3.84 -2.16 5.25
CA LEU A 129 -4.96 -1.40 5.80
C LEU A 129 -5.05 -1.68 7.29
N ALA A 130 -5.54 -0.74 8.07
CA ALA A 130 -5.94 -0.98 9.46
C ALA A 130 -7.37 -0.50 9.69
N ASP A 131 -8.05 -1.17 10.62
CA ASP A 131 -9.33 -0.70 11.14
C ASP A 131 -9.14 0.22 12.35
N GLN A 132 -10.25 0.57 13.00
CA GLN A 132 -10.26 1.48 14.16
C GLN A 132 -9.54 0.89 15.37
N ASP A 133 -9.42 -0.44 15.44
CA ASP A 133 -8.71 -1.15 16.51
C ASP A 133 -7.23 -1.35 16.12
N GLU A 134 -6.75 -0.64 15.09
CA GLU A 134 -5.38 -0.69 14.60
C GLU A 134 -4.96 -2.10 14.11
N THR A 135 -5.95 -2.96 13.81
CA THR A 135 -5.68 -4.32 13.35
C THR A 135 -5.26 -4.29 11.90
N TRP A 136 -4.03 -4.73 11.65
CA TRP A 136 -3.47 -4.80 10.30
C TRP A 136 -4.18 -5.84 9.43
N LEU A 137 -4.42 -5.44 8.18
CA LEU A 137 -4.99 -6.25 7.12
C LEU A 137 -4.06 -6.19 5.90
N ASP A 138 -3.54 -7.34 5.51
CA ASP A 138 -2.77 -7.49 4.29
C ASP A 138 -3.66 -7.28 3.06
N LEU A 139 -3.16 -6.53 2.08
CA LEU A 139 -3.87 -6.34 0.82
C LEU A 139 -4.06 -7.64 0.04
N SER A 140 -3.23 -8.65 0.29
CA SER A 140 -3.36 -9.99 -0.29
C SER A 140 -4.54 -10.79 0.28
N ALA A 141 -5.08 -10.41 1.45
CA ALA A 141 -6.22 -11.09 2.07
C ALA A 141 -7.57 -10.73 1.41
N GLY A 142 -7.56 -9.84 0.42
CA GLY A 142 -8.75 -9.36 -0.28
C GLY A 142 -8.39 -8.63 -1.56
N ARG A 143 -9.28 -7.74 -2.00
CA ARG A 143 -9.08 -6.91 -3.18
C ARG A 143 -9.30 -5.45 -2.85
N LEU A 144 -8.26 -4.64 -3.05
CA LEU A 144 -8.37 -3.20 -3.00
C LEU A 144 -8.84 -2.67 -4.35
N VAL A 145 -10.02 -2.07 -4.37
CA VAL A 145 -10.64 -1.49 -5.55
C VAL A 145 -10.56 0.02 -5.40
N ALA A 146 -9.87 0.70 -6.32
CA ALA A 146 -9.53 2.11 -6.19
C ALA A 146 -9.84 2.90 -7.47
N GLY A 147 -10.45 4.07 -7.29
CA GLY A 147 -10.85 5.00 -8.35
C GLY A 147 -11.10 6.40 -7.76
N SER A 148 -12.28 6.99 -8.04
CA SER A 148 -12.71 8.22 -7.34
C SER A 148 -12.97 8.00 -5.85
N GLN A 149 -13.19 6.74 -5.46
CA GLN A 149 -13.32 6.25 -4.10
C GLN A 149 -12.48 4.97 -3.96
N ALA A 150 -12.28 4.48 -2.73
CA ALA A 150 -11.57 3.23 -2.51
C ALA A 150 -12.34 2.32 -1.54
N PHE A 151 -12.33 1.03 -1.84
CA PHE A 151 -12.97 0.00 -1.05
C PHE A 151 -12.07 -1.23 -0.98
N PHE A 152 -12.10 -1.92 0.15
CA PHE A 152 -11.46 -3.22 0.33
C PHE A 152 -12.54 -4.31 0.41
N LEU A 153 -12.47 -5.25 -0.52
CA LEU A 153 -13.38 -6.39 -0.61
C LEU A 153 -12.69 -7.61 -0.01
N ARG A 154 -13.26 -8.20 1.04
CA ARG A 154 -12.77 -9.43 1.68
C ARG A 154 -13.94 -10.40 1.88
N GLY A 155 -13.97 -11.46 1.07
CA GLY A 155 -15.18 -12.28 0.93
C GLY A 155 -16.34 -11.40 0.43
N HIS A 156 -17.53 -11.55 1.02
CA HIS A 156 -18.70 -10.71 0.71
C HIS A 156 -18.69 -9.34 1.41
N ARG A 157 -17.66 -9.00 2.21
CA ARG A 157 -17.62 -7.75 2.96
C ARG A 157 -16.94 -6.64 2.16
N VAL A 158 -17.58 -5.49 2.09
CA VAL A 158 -17.06 -4.28 1.46
C VAL A 158 -16.79 -3.24 2.54
N ARG A 159 -15.54 -2.77 2.63
CA ARG A 159 -15.15 -1.74 3.61
C ARG A 159 -14.63 -0.51 2.88
N PRO A 160 -15.13 0.70 3.15
CA PRO A 160 -14.57 1.92 2.57
C PRO A 160 -13.13 2.10 3.06
N VAL A 161 -12.26 2.66 2.22
CA VAL A 161 -10.89 3.03 2.58
C VAL A 161 -10.79 4.55 2.58
N SER A 162 -10.40 5.12 3.72
CA SER A 162 -10.22 6.55 3.90
C SER A 162 -8.86 6.97 3.37
N ALA A 163 -8.86 7.55 2.18
CA ALA A 163 -7.66 8.13 1.55
C ALA A 163 -8.00 9.49 0.92
N PRO A 164 -7.11 10.49 1.01
CA PRO A 164 -7.36 11.81 0.42
C PRO A 164 -7.32 11.77 -1.11
N GLN A 165 -6.52 10.87 -1.70
CA GLN A 165 -6.48 10.63 -3.15
C GLN A 165 -6.65 9.12 -3.40
N PRO A 166 -7.90 8.61 -3.40
CA PRO A 166 -8.16 7.17 -3.47
C PRO A 166 -7.54 6.48 -4.69
N TRP A 167 -7.43 7.16 -5.83
CA TRP A 167 -6.84 6.61 -7.06
C TRP A 167 -5.36 6.22 -6.91
N GLU A 168 -4.60 6.88 -6.01
CA GLU A 168 -3.19 6.56 -5.75
C GLU A 168 -3.03 5.14 -5.20
N LEU A 169 -4.05 4.63 -4.49
CA LEU A 169 -4.08 3.25 -4.00
C LEU A 169 -4.13 2.22 -5.14
N GLY A 170 -4.51 2.60 -6.36
CA GLY A 170 -4.59 1.68 -7.50
C GLY A 170 -3.24 1.08 -7.89
N ALA A 171 -2.14 1.82 -7.72
CA ALA A 171 -0.79 1.29 -7.94
C ALA A 171 -0.42 0.24 -6.89
N TRP A 172 -0.77 0.50 -5.62
CA TRP A 172 -0.53 -0.39 -4.49
C TRP A 172 -1.43 -1.62 -4.47
N ALA A 173 -2.65 -1.54 -5.00
CA ALA A 173 -3.52 -2.69 -5.17
C ALA A 173 -2.89 -3.78 -6.06
N ARG A 174 -2.12 -3.37 -7.09
CA ARG A 174 -1.42 -4.29 -8.00
C ARG A 174 -0.08 -4.76 -7.45
N ASN A 175 0.65 -3.85 -6.80
CA ASN A 175 1.93 -4.16 -6.19
C ASN A 175 1.98 -3.60 -4.77
N PRO A 176 1.50 -4.36 -3.77
CA PRO A 176 1.35 -3.87 -2.40
C PRO A 176 2.70 -3.73 -1.69
N SER A 177 3.76 -4.33 -2.22
CA SER A 177 5.09 -4.26 -1.63
C SER A 177 6.10 -3.67 -2.61
N ARG A 178 7.05 -2.88 -2.09
CA ARG A 178 8.15 -2.30 -2.85
C ARG A 178 9.44 -2.55 -2.13
N GLU A 179 10.39 -3.11 -2.85
CA GLU A 179 11.74 -3.26 -2.36
C GLU A 179 12.49 -1.93 -2.52
N LEU A 180 13.01 -1.43 -1.41
CA LEU A 180 13.92 -0.31 -1.36
C LEU A 180 15.34 -0.85 -1.40
N LYS A 181 16.07 -0.50 -2.45
CA LYS A 181 17.45 -0.95 -2.67
C LYS A 181 18.42 -0.29 -1.68
N PRO A 182 19.61 -0.87 -1.45
CA PRO A 182 20.65 -0.24 -0.62
C PRO A 182 21.14 1.12 -1.16
N ASP A 183 20.97 1.40 -2.45
CA ASP A 183 21.32 2.66 -3.10
C ASP A 183 20.15 3.66 -3.19
N PHE A 184 19.05 3.40 -2.47
CA PHE A 184 17.84 4.23 -2.46
C PHE A 184 18.17 5.69 -2.11
N THR A 185 17.94 6.59 -3.07
CA THR A 185 18.33 7.98 -2.97
C THR A 185 17.33 8.80 -2.15
N VAL A 186 17.79 9.97 -1.66
CA VAL A 186 16.95 10.96 -0.96
C VAL A 186 15.74 11.38 -1.82
N ALA A 187 15.95 11.59 -3.12
CA ALA A 187 14.89 12.01 -4.03
C ALA A 187 13.83 10.91 -4.25
N GLU A 188 14.25 9.64 -4.36
CA GLU A 188 13.33 8.50 -4.47
C GLU A 188 12.53 8.29 -3.19
N ARG A 189 13.17 8.48 -2.03
CA ARG A 189 12.51 8.48 -0.72
C ARG A 189 11.45 9.56 -0.63
N ASP A 190 11.78 10.80 -0.94
CA ASP A 190 10.84 11.93 -0.83
C ASP A 190 9.66 11.73 -1.78
N ARG A 191 9.90 11.16 -2.97
CA ARG A 191 8.85 10.76 -3.90
C ARG A 191 7.95 9.66 -3.31
N LEU A 192 8.53 8.63 -2.68
CA LEU A 192 7.78 7.56 -2.02
C LEU A 192 6.94 8.09 -0.86
N VAL A 193 7.50 8.94 -0.01
CA VAL A 193 6.79 9.58 1.11
C VAL A 193 5.63 10.43 0.59
N ALA A 194 5.86 11.25 -0.44
CA ALA A 194 4.81 12.04 -1.07
C ALA A 194 3.70 11.18 -1.68
N GLU A 195 4.05 10.03 -2.27
CA GLU A 195 3.08 9.07 -2.78
C GLU A 195 2.25 8.43 -1.66
N LEU A 196 2.89 7.91 -0.62
CA LEU A 196 2.21 7.28 0.53
C LEU A 196 1.32 8.28 1.28
N LYS A 197 1.76 9.54 1.39
CA LYS A 197 0.95 10.62 1.96
C LYS A 197 -0.30 10.90 1.14
N ARG A 198 -0.20 10.93 -0.20
CA ARG A 198 -1.38 11.07 -1.08
C ARG A 198 -2.28 9.83 -1.01
N ALA A 199 -1.70 8.65 -0.82
CA ALA A 199 -2.44 7.41 -0.57
C ALA A 199 -3.14 7.39 0.81
N GLY A 200 -2.85 8.33 1.71
CA GLY A 200 -3.51 8.45 3.02
C GLY A 200 -2.82 7.73 4.17
N VAL A 201 -1.56 7.32 3.99
CA VAL A 201 -0.76 6.77 5.08
C VAL A 201 -0.49 7.87 6.12
N PRO A 202 -0.72 7.61 7.42
CA PRO A 202 -0.56 8.62 8.47
C PRO A 202 0.91 9.00 8.68
N GLU A 203 1.16 10.23 9.11
CA GLU A 203 2.52 10.74 9.34
C GLU A 203 3.32 9.90 10.36
N SER A 204 2.65 9.31 11.36
CA SER A 204 3.27 8.38 12.31
C SER A 204 3.93 7.18 11.61
N ASP A 205 3.28 6.64 10.58
CA ASP A 205 3.79 5.52 9.77
C ASP A 205 4.82 6.00 8.73
N LEU A 206 4.79 7.27 8.33
CA LEU A 206 5.80 7.84 7.44
C LEU A 206 7.09 8.21 8.18
N SER A 207 7.00 8.43 9.50
CA SER A 207 8.16 8.80 10.32
C SER A 207 9.27 7.74 10.31
N VAL A 208 8.94 6.48 10.03
CA VAL A 208 9.94 5.42 9.84
C VAL A 208 10.70 5.56 8.51
N LEU A 209 10.11 6.21 7.51
CA LEU A 209 10.80 6.60 6.28
C LEU A 209 11.56 7.92 6.44
N ALA A 210 11.22 8.73 7.45
CA ALA A 210 11.93 9.97 7.72
C ALA A 210 13.37 9.65 8.12
N VAL A 211 14.30 10.17 7.33
CA VAL A 211 15.70 9.95 7.60
C VAL A 211 16.14 10.73 8.82
N ARG A 212 16.70 10.02 9.80
CA ARG A 212 17.46 10.65 10.87
C ARG A 212 18.85 10.96 10.35
N ARG A 213 19.14 12.26 10.17
CA ARG A 213 20.50 12.79 10.00
C ARG A 213 21.03 13.14 11.38
N ALA A 214 21.77 12.23 11.98
CA ALA A 214 22.51 12.52 13.20
C ALA A 214 23.88 11.84 13.08
N PRO A 215 24.95 12.45 13.62
CA PRO A 215 26.21 11.76 13.77
C PRO A 215 26.01 10.51 14.67
N PRO A 216 26.80 9.45 14.49
CA PRO A 216 26.73 8.29 15.36
C PRO A 216 27.02 8.72 16.81
N HIS A 217 26.31 8.13 17.76
CA HIS A 217 26.49 8.41 19.19
C HIS A 217 27.89 7.97 19.66
N ARG A 218 28.42 6.91 19.04
CA ARG A 218 29.77 6.40 19.27
C ARG A 218 30.23 5.49 18.14
N PHE A 219 31.53 5.28 18.07
CA PHE A 219 32.12 4.18 17.31
C PHE A 219 32.54 3.05 18.24
N VAL A 220 32.36 1.82 17.80
CA VAL A 220 32.77 0.60 18.50
C VAL A 220 33.76 -0.13 17.61
N VAL A 221 34.96 -0.34 18.14
CA VAL A 221 35.95 -1.21 17.50
C VAL A 221 35.85 -2.58 18.13
N ARG A 222 35.66 -3.62 17.31
CA ARG A 222 35.65 -5.01 17.76
C ARG A 222 36.88 -5.72 17.25
N MET A 223 37.64 -6.32 18.15
CA MET A 223 38.68 -7.27 17.77
C MET A 223 38.01 -8.57 17.33
N LEU A 224 38.35 -9.01 16.13
CA LEU A 224 38.02 -10.34 15.63
C LEU A 224 39.11 -11.33 16.04
N PRO A 225 38.82 -12.64 16.07
CA PRO A 225 39.83 -13.65 16.30
C PRO A 225 41.04 -13.43 15.39
N PRO A 226 42.27 -13.61 15.90
CA PRO A 226 43.47 -13.40 15.11
C PRO A 226 43.43 -14.28 13.84
N ALA A 227 43.73 -13.66 12.70
CA ALA A 227 43.99 -14.40 11.48
C ALA A 227 45.48 -14.82 11.47
N GLU A 228 45.86 -15.73 10.58
CA GLU A 228 47.26 -16.15 10.42
C GLU A 228 48.23 -14.97 10.18
N GLU A 229 47.71 -13.82 9.71
CA GLU A 229 48.46 -12.62 9.36
C GLU A 229 48.30 -11.42 10.33
N GLY A 230 47.79 -11.60 11.56
CA GLY A 230 47.82 -10.53 12.58
C GLY A 230 46.47 -10.15 13.21
N VAL A 231 46.39 -8.91 13.73
CA VAL A 231 45.22 -8.41 14.46
C VAL A 231 44.18 -7.91 13.49
N ARG A 232 42.95 -8.43 13.60
CA ARG A 232 41.81 -8.01 12.77
C ARG A 232 40.78 -7.26 13.60
N LEU A 233 40.30 -6.14 13.08
CA LEU A 233 39.30 -5.28 13.69
C LEU A 233 38.11 -5.06 12.76
N THR A 234 36.92 -4.89 13.33
CA THR A 234 35.79 -4.24 12.66
C THR A 234 35.46 -2.92 13.32
N LEU A 235 35.08 -1.94 12.50
CA LEU A 235 34.60 -0.64 12.95
C LEU A 235 33.09 -0.60 12.81
N GLU A 236 32.38 -0.36 13.90
CA GLU A 236 30.92 -0.21 13.92
C GLU A 236 30.55 1.20 14.38
N ALA A 237 29.55 1.82 13.76
CA ALA A 237 28.95 3.08 14.19
C ALA A 237 27.61 2.79 14.90
N ASP A 238 27.40 3.36 16.08
CA ASP A 238 26.18 3.20 16.88
C ASP A 238 25.27 4.43 16.67
N TYR A 239 24.17 4.24 15.96
CA TYR A 239 23.14 5.25 15.74
C TYR A 239 21.94 4.92 16.65
N ASP A 240 21.93 5.52 17.84
CA ASP A 240 20.82 5.43 18.80
C ASP A 240 20.44 3.96 19.17
N GLY A 241 21.45 3.12 19.41
CA GLY A 241 21.28 1.71 19.77
C GLY A 241 21.38 0.74 18.60
N VAL A 242 21.52 1.24 17.37
CA VAL A 242 21.65 0.43 16.15
C VAL A 242 23.10 0.45 15.66
N ARG A 243 23.74 -0.72 15.55
CA ARG A 243 25.15 -0.85 15.14
C ARG A 243 25.29 -1.11 13.65
N VAL A 244 26.10 -0.29 12.99
CA VAL A 244 26.33 -0.30 11.54
C VAL A 244 27.78 -0.59 11.25
N LEU A 245 28.07 -1.61 10.45
CA LEU A 245 29.45 -1.89 10.05
C LEU A 245 29.96 -0.79 9.09
N VAL A 246 31.08 -0.16 9.46
CA VAL A 246 31.75 0.85 8.65
C VAL A 246 32.72 0.15 7.69
N THR A 247 32.23 -0.16 6.49
CA THR A 247 32.98 -0.88 5.44
C THR A 247 33.51 0.03 4.34
N GLY A 248 34.62 -0.38 3.71
CA GLY A 248 35.14 0.17 2.46
C GLY A 248 35.87 1.50 2.60
N SER A 249 36.46 1.97 1.50
CA SER A 249 37.10 3.28 1.34
C SER A 249 36.22 4.28 0.56
N LYS A 250 35.10 3.83 0.00
CA LYS A 250 34.14 4.65 -0.74
C LYS A 250 32.88 4.90 0.09
N VAL A 251 32.25 6.04 -0.20
CA VAL A 251 30.92 6.41 0.28
C VAL A 251 29.95 5.26 0.01
N ALA A 252 29.41 4.66 1.06
CA ALA A 252 28.31 3.73 0.94
C ALA A 252 27.01 4.52 1.19
N SER A 253 26.07 4.38 0.27
CA SER A 253 24.73 4.98 0.27
C SER A 253 23.98 4.75 1.60
N PRO A 254 22.95 5.56 1.91
CA PRO A 254 22.13 5.39 3.12
C PRO A 254 21.67 3.94 3.32
N TYR A 255 21.81 3.42 4.54
CA TYR A 255 21.46 2.03 4.87
C TYR A 255 20.04 1.97 5.43
N LEU A 256 19.29 1.00 4.94
CA LEU A 256 18.02 0.60 5.53
C LEU A 256 18.31 -0.41 6.64
N MET A 257 17.94 -0.06 7.87
CA MET A 257 18.19 -0.91 9.03
C MET A 257 16.91 -1.61 9.44
N GLY A 258 16.84 -2.91 9.21
CA GLY A 258 15.97 -3.76 10.02
C GLY A 258 16.57 -3.86 11.42
N THR A 259 15.75 -3.62 12.45
CA THR A 259 16.16 -4.00 13.80
C THR A 259 15.50 -5.33 14.12
N ARG A 260 16.29 -6.30 14.59
CA ARG A 260 15.76 -7.59 15.09
C ARG A 260 14.94 -7.44 16.38
N THR A 261 14.99 -6.28 17.05
CA THR A 261 14.58 -6.14 18.46
C THR A 261 13.66 -4.94 18.76
N ALA A 262 13.30 -4.10 17.78
CA ALA A 262 12.35 -3.01 18.00
C ALA A 262 11.31 -2.90 16.86
N PRO A 263 10.03 -2.65 17.16
CA PRO A 263 8.98 -2.51 16.14
C PRO A 263 9.06 -1.22 15.31
N MET A 264 10.14 -0.44 15.41
CA MET A 264 10.33 0.84 14.73
C MET A 264 11.66 0.83 13.95
N SER A 265 11.66 0.22 12.78
CA SER A 265 12.76 0.28 11.80
C SER A 265 12.71 1.62 11.05
N GLY A 266 13.57 2.56 11.43
CA GLY A 266 13.74 3.83 10.70
C GLY A 266 14.82 3.74 9.60
N ILE A 267 14.73 4.58 8.57
CA ILE A 267 15.84 4.78 7.61
C ILE A 267 16.89 5.70 8.26
N ILE A 268 18.15 5.28 8.33
CA ILE A 268 19.25 6.10 8.87
C ILE A 268 20.15 6.52 7.69
N GLU A 269 20.39 7.83 7.55
CA GLU A 269 21.41 8.34 6.63
C GLU A 269 22.71 8.48 7.42
N ARG A 270 23.71 7.70 7.01
CA ARG A 270 25.03 7.67 7.65
C ARG A 270 25.71 9.04 7.53
N ASP A 271 26.30 9.50 8.63
CA ASP A 271 27.20 10.65 8.61
C ASP A 271 28.58 10.22 8.13
N LEU A 272 28.74 10.27 6.80
CA LEU A 272 29.95 9.80 6.13
C LEU A 272 31.19 10.64 6.47
N GLY A 273 31.01 11.92 6.84
CA GLY A 273 32.11 12.78 7.26
C GLY A 273 32.73 12.26 8.56
N VAL A 274 31.87 12.01 9.53
CA VAL A 274 32.27 11.48 10.84
C VAL A 274 32.80 10.04 10.75
N GLU A 275 32.20 9.20 9.89
CA GLU A 275 32.74 7.86 9.63
C GLU A 275 34.11 7.89 8.94
N ASN A 276 34.32 8.79 7.99
CA ASN A 276 35.63 8.98 7.35
C ASN A 276 36.71 9.38 8.35
N GLU A 277 36.37 10.24 9.31
CA GLU A 277 37.28 10.61 10.40
C GLU A 277 37.64 9.39 11.26
N ALA A 278 36.64 8.59 11.65
CA ALA A 278 36.86 7.36 12.41
C ALA A 278 37.74 6.35 11.64
N ARG A 279 37.52 6.18 10.33
CA ARG A 279 38.39 5.35 9.47
C ARG A 279 39.83 5.87 9.46
N SER A 280 40.00 7.19 9.35
CA SER A 280 41.32 7.83 9.30
C SER A 280 42.11 7.63 10.59
N ILE A 281 41.46 7.40 11.73
CA ILE A 281 42.14 7.01 12.98
C ILE A 281 42.76 5.62 12.83
N LEU A 282 42.01 4.62 12.35
CA LEU A 282 42.54 3.26 12.17
C LEU A 282 43.69 3.21 11.15
N LEU A 283 43.57 3.95 10.06
CA LEU A 283 44.64 4.05 9.05
C LEU A 283 45.92 4.67 9.62
N ARG A 284 45.79 5.73 10.46
CA ARG A 284 46.95 6.34 11.14
C ARG A 284 47.62 5.42 12.16
N LEU A 285 46.88 4.46 12.69
CA LEU A 285 47.40 3.42 13.60
C LEU A 285 48.05 2.24 12.86
N GLY A 286 48.16 2.30 11.53
CA GLY A 286 48.84 1.28 10.72
C GLY A 286 47.93 0.16 10.19
N PHE A 287 46.62 0.21 10.46
CA PHE A 287 45.68 -0.77 9.91
C PHE A 287 45.37 -0.47 8.44
N ARG A 288 45.20 -1.53 7.63
CA ARG A 288 44.71 -1.47 6.24
C ARG A 288 43.33 -2.11 6.13
N PHE A 289 42.44 -1.55 5.31
CA PHE A 289 41.12 -2.16 5.05
C PHE A 289 41.27 -3.30 4.03
N ASP A 290 40.83 -4.50 4.41
CA ASP A 290 40.76 -5.65 3.53
C ASP A 290 39.30 -5.88 3.08
N THR A 291 39.11 -5.76 1.77
CA THR A 291 37.82 -5.94 1.10
C THR A 291 37.30 -7.36 1.13
N THR A 292 38.19 -8.36 1.25
CA THR A 292 37.82 -9.78 1.31
C THR A 292 37.13 -10.07 2.63
N THR A 293 37.68 -9.52 3.70
CA THR A 293 37.23 -9.75 5.07
C THR A 293 36.28 -8.68 5.60
N GLN A 294 36.09 -7.59 4.84
CA GLN A 294 35.30 -6.42 5.25
C GLN A 294 35.75 -5.86 6.61
N GLY A 295 37.06 -5.89 6.88
CA GLY A 295 37.66 -5.50 8.16
C GLY A 295 39.01 -4.81 8.01
N TYR A 296 39.56 -4.35 9.13
CA TYR A 296 40.86 -3.70 9.23
C TYR A 296 41.89 -4.69 9.77
N ILE A 297 43.04 -4.80 9.13
CA ILE A 297 44.14 -5.69 9.52
C ILE A 297 45.43 -4.90 9.73
N ALA A 298 46.22 -5.23 10.75
CA ALA A 298 47.54 -4.67 11.01
C ALA A 298 48.63 -5.69 10.72
#